data_AF-A0A3B9VR94-F1
#
_entry.id   AF-A0A3B9VR94-F1
#
_cell.length_a   1.000
_cell.length_b   1.000
_cell.length_c   1.000
_cell.angle_alpha   90.00
_cell.angle_beta   90.00
_cell.angle_gamma   90.00
#
_symmetry.space_group_name_H-M   'P 1'
#
loop_
_entity.id
_entity.type
_entity.pdbx_description
1 polymer ?
#
loop_
_entity_poly.entity_id
_entity_poly.type
_entity_poly.pdbx_seq_one_letter_code
_entity_poly.pdbx_strand_id
1 'polypeptide(L)'
;MTCTQTISHCLMRRFAVALLALVVLFGTQTAVRAQAEASAWALLQDAIDRAETGEVITLSEDITALPEDARLTIASGKHVTLDLNGHTLNRNQQTYQANNGSVLYVQEDAILAIRSSGEGEGVITGGYHDDGGGIINDGTLILEGGCVTGNAALHTGGGIANNGTLILLGGSVRGNRSLERGGGVFNEAKARMTVCGDAVSGNEAPKQPDIANEGTLSIIRDQVDGSTHEDMPVLKRYMAQMTVLPALGTL
;
A
#
# COMPACT_ATOMS: atom_id res chain seq x y z
N MET A 1 19.98 13.59 -65.72
CA MET A 1 19.40 12.36 -65.15
C MET A 1 18.46 12.79 -64.02
N THR A 2 17.24 12.28 -64.10
CA THR A 2 16.00 12.48 -63.31
C THR A 2 16.19 12.72 -61.79
N CYS A 3 15.56 13.75 -61.23
CA CYS A 3 14.29 13.73 -60.44
C CYS A 3 14.57 13.31 -58.97
N THR A 4 14.15 13.97 -57.88
CA THR A 4 12.96 14.79 -57.60
C THR A 4 13.17 15.60 -56.30
N GLN A 5 12.52 16.77 -56.19
CA GLN A 5 12.39 17.61 -55.00
C GLN A 5 11.38 17.07 -53.98
N THR A 6 11.55 17.38 -52.68
CA THR A 6 10.53 17.96 -51.74
C THR A 6 11.28 18.39 -50.45
N ILE A 7 11.43 19.65 -50.05
CA ILE A 7 10.50 20.72 -49.59
C ILE A 7 9.75 20.41 -48.27
N SER A 8 10.19 21.16 -47.25
CA SER A 8 9.50 21.84 -46.14
C SER A 8 8.66 21.13 -45.07
N HIS A 9 9.15 21.30 -43.83
CA HIS A 9 8.52 21.99 -42.69
C HIS A 9 7.01 21.79 -42.45
N CYS A 10 6.62 21.26 -41.28
CA CYS A 10 5.85 22.03 -40.27
C CYS A 10 5.62 21.26 -38.95
N LEU A 11 5.73 22.00 -37.85
CA LEU A 11 5.26 21.70 -36.48
C LEU A 11 3.80 21.20 -36.45
N MET A 12 3.49 20.24 -35.56
CA MET A 12 2.57 20.44 -34.40
C MET A 12 2.23 19.13 -33.66
N ARG A 13 2.39 19.19 -32.32
CA ARG A 13 1.67 18.46 -31.25
C ARG A 13 0.42 17.65 -31.67
N ARG A 14 0.28 16.42 -31.13
CA ARG A 14 -0.86 15.98 -30.28
C ARG A 14 -0.76 14.51 -29.81
N PHE A 15 -0.84 14.33 -28.50
CA PHE A 15 -1.49 13.27 -27.69
C PHE A 15 -1.62 11.81 -28.19
N ALA A 16 -1.04 10.92 -27.39
CA ALA A 16 -1.54 9.63 -26.85
C ALA A 16 -2.51 8.77 -27.68
N VAL A 17 -2.12 7.52 -27.94
CA VAL A 17 -2.80 6.29 -27.47
C VAL A 17 -1.73 5.19 -27.38
N ALA A 18 -1.47 4.68 -26.17
CA ALA A 18 -0.77 3.42 -25.98
C ALA A 18 -1.76 2.29 -26.27
N LEU A 19 -1.54 1.57 -27.37
CA LEU A 19 -2.24 0.32 -27.66
C LEU A 19 -1.17 -0.76 -27.85
N LEU A 20 -0.79 -1.43 -26.75
CA LEU A 20 0.03 -2.63 -26.84
C LEU A 20 -0.91 -3.84 -26.97
N ALA A 21 -1.40 -4.08 -28.18
CA ALA A 21 -2.13 -5.29 -28.50
C ALA A 21 -1.14 -6.45 -28.69
N LEU A 22 -1.17 -7.42 -27.77
CA LEU A 22 -0.46 -8.69 -27.89
C LEU A 22 -1.06 -9.50 -29.05
N VAL A 23 -0.31 -9.67 -30.14
CA VAL A 23 -0.71 -10.52 -31.28
C VAL A 23 -0.47 -11.99 -30.92
N VAL A 24 -1.53 -12.76 -30.74
CA VAL A 24 -1.48 -14.23 -30.78
C VAL A 24 -2.14 -14.69 -32.07
N LEU A 25 -1.33 -15.16 -33.02
CA LEU A 25 -1.77 -15.76 -34.28
C LEU A 25 -2.18 -17.22 -34.05
N PHE A 26 -3.47 -17.53 -34.03
CA PHE A 26 -3.99 -18.85 -34.39
C PHE A 26 -5.34 -18.75 -35.13
N GLY A 27 -5.50 -19.61 -36.13
CA GLY A 27 -6.46 -19.47 -37.23
C GLY A 27 -7.93 -19.82 -36.94
N THR A 28 -8.76 -19.37 -37.88
CA THR A 28 -10.12 -19.78 -38.26
C THR A 28 -11.26 -19.69 -37.21
N GLN A 29 -11.97 -18.56 -37.27
CA GLN A 29 -13.42 -18.32 -37.06
C GLN A 29 -14.18 -19.23 -36.06
N THR A 30 -14.62 -18.66 -34.93
CA THR A 30 -16.03 -18.49 -34.51
C THR A 30 -16.12 -18.07 -33.03
N ALA A 31 -17.14 -17.25 -32.72
CA ALA A 31 -17.47 -16.64 -31.43
C ALA A 31 -16.61 -15.42 -31.03
N VAL A 32 -17.03 -14.23 -31.51
CA VAL A 32 -16.86 -12.99 -30.75
C VAL A 32 -17.69 -13.14 -29.47
N ARG A 33 -17.14 -13.81 -28.46
CA ARG A 33 -17.48 -13.51 -27.08
C ARG A 33 -16.81 -12.18 -26.81
N ALA A 34 -17.57 -11.15 -26.46
CA ALA A 34 -17.03 -9.97 -25.81
C ALA A 34 -16.36 -10.46 -24.53
N GLN A 35 -15.07 -10.75 -24.60
CA GLN A 35 -14.27 -11.04 -23.44
C GLN A 35 -14.13 -9.69 -22.76
N ALA A 36 -14.82 -9.51 -21.63
CA ALA A 36 -14.67 -8.29 -20.83
C ALA A 36 -13.17 -8.09 -20.62
N GLU A 37 -12.63 -6.97 -21.09
CA GLU A 37 -11.24 -6.63 -20.85
C GLU A 37 -11.08 -6.52 -19.32
N ALA A 38 -10.14 -7.28 -18.76
CA ALA A 38 -9.88 -7.25 -17.34
C ALA A 38 -9.53 -5.82 -16.92
N SER A 39 -10.06 -5.36 -15.78
CA SER A 39 -9.70 -4.06 -15.22
C SER A 39 -8.20 -4.00 -14.95
N ALA A 40 -7.61 -2.80 -14.93
CA ALA A 40 -6.20 -2.64 -14.56
C ALA A 40 -5.90 -3.23 -13.16
N TRP A 41 -6.90 -3.18 -12.28
CA TRP A 41 -6.84 -3.79 -10.95
C TRP A 41 -6.80 -5.33 -11.01
N ALA A 42 -7.67 -5.95 -11.80
CA ALA A 42 -7.65 -7.40 -12.02
C ALA A 42 -6.36 -7.87 -12.69
N LEU A 43 -5.83 -7.09 -13.65
CA LEU A 43 -4.52 -7.37 -14.26
C LEU A 43 -3.37 -7.28 -13.26
N LEU A 44 -3.43 -6.35 -12.30
CA LEU A 44 -2.47 -6.28 -11.21
C LEU A 44 -2.57 -7.50 -10.29
N GLN A 45 -3.77 -7.97 -9.94
CA GLN A 45 -3.96 -9.21 -9.19
C GLN A 45 -3.36 -10.41 -9.95
N ASP A 46 -3.63 -10.53 -11.25
CA ASP A 46 -3.07 -11.60 -12.08
C ASP A 46 -1.54 -11.54 -12.17
N ALA A 47 -0.94 -10.34 -12.09
CA ALA A 47 0.51 -10.18 -12.02
C ALA A 47 1.04 -10.66 -10.67
N ILE A 48 0.39 -10.29 -9.56
CA ILE A 48 0.73 -10.77 -8.21
C ILE A 48 0.67 -12.29 -8.16
N ASP A 49 -0.40 -12.90 -8.67
CA ASP A 49 -0.62 -14.35 -8.62
C ASP A 49 0.43 -15.13 -9.42
N ARG A 50 0.90 -14.57 -10.54
CA ARG A 50 1.93 -15.18 -11.40
C ARG A 50 3.36 -14.88 -10.99
N ALA A 51 3.58 -13.86 -10.17
CA ALA A 51 4.92 -13.43 -9.78
C ALA A 51 5.74 -14.55 -9.13
N GLU A 52 7.00 -14.68 -9.53
CA GLU A 52 7.94 -15.57 -8.88
C GLU A 52 8.39 -15.00 -7.52
N THR A 53 8.97 -15.86 -6.67
CA THR A 53 9.46 -15.44 -5.35
C THR A 53 10.53 -14.35 -5.49
N GLY A 54 10.28 -13.18 -4.89
CA GLY A 54 11.17 -12.03 -4.91
C GLY A 54 11.01 -11.12 -6.14
N GLU A 55 10.06 -11.42 -7.03
CA GLU A 55 9.79 -10.57 -8.18
C GLU A 55 9.26 -9.19 -7.76
N VAL A 56 9.62 -8.16 -8.55
CA VAL A 56 9.18 -6.79 -8.37
C VAL A 56 8.12 -6.46 -9.42
N ILE A 57 6.92 -6.08 -8.95
CA ILE A 57 5.84 -5.59 -9.78
C ILE A 57 5.83 -4.07 -9.68
N THR A 58 6.12 -3.38 -10.77
CA THR A 58 6.18 -1.92 -10.82
C THR A 58 4.95 -1.34 -11.49
N LEU A 59 4.28 -0.39 -10.83
CA LEU A 59 3.17 0.33 -11.43
C LEU A 59 3.67 1.29 -12.52
N SER A 60 2.94 1.33 -13.64
CA SER A 60 3.21 2.24 -14.77
C SER A 60 2.24 3.42 -14.83
N GLU A 61 1.17 3.36 -14.04
CA GLU A 61 0.11 4.38 -13.96
C GLU A 61 -0.67 4.24 -12.65
N ASP A 62 -1.52 5.22 -12.36
CA ASP A 62 -2.47 5.13 -11.25
C ASP A 62 -3.53 4.06 -11.55
N ILE A 63 -3.78 3.17 -10.59
CA ILE A 63 -4.75 2.10 -10.71
C ILE A 63 -5.88 2.33 -9.71
N THR A 64 -7.11 2.42 -10.21
CA THR A 64 -8.32 2.57 -9.40
C THR A 64 -9.23 1.37 -9.60
N ALA A 65 -9.66 0.74 -8.51
CA ALA A 65 -10.57 -0.40 -8.53
C ALA A 65 -11.96 0.01 -9.04
N LEU A 66 -12.57 -0.90 -9.80
CA LEU A 66 -14.00 -0.86 -10.15
C LEU A 66 -14.84 -1.49 -9.03
N PRO A 67 -16.17 -1.23 -9.00
CA PRO A 67 -17.06 -1.77 -7.96
C PRO A 67 -17.06 -3.30 -7.85
N GLU A 68 -16.85 -4.00 -8.97
CA GLU A 68 -16.80 -5.46 -9.05
C GLU A 68 -15.46 -6.07 -8.61
N ASP A 69 -14.41 -5.25 -8.49
CA ASP A 69 -13.08 -5.76 -8.16
C ASP A 69 -12.99 -6.23 -6.70
N ALA A 70 -12.30 -7.36 -6.52
CA ALA A 70 -11.86 -7.83 -5.21
C ALA A 70 -10.72 -6.95 -4.66
N ARG A 71 -10.48 -6.95 -3.35
CA ARG A 71 -9.22 -6.43 -2.79
C ARG A 71 -8.03 -7.17 -3.40
N LEU A 72 -6.87 -6.55 -3.43
CA LEU A 72 -5.65 -7.25 -3.83
C LEU A 72 -5.20 -8.18 -2.72
N THR A 73 -4.88 -9.42 -3.05
CA THR A 73 -4.47 -10.44 -2.09
C THR A 73 -3.09 -10.96 -2.44
N ILE A 74 -2.20 -10.96 -1.46
CA ILE A 74 -0.92 -11.66 -1.50
C ILE A 74 -1.16 -13.01 -0.83
N ALA A 75 -1.31 -14.05 -1.64
CA ALA A 75 -1.67 -15.37 -1.15
C ALA A 75 -0.56 -16.00 -0.30
N SER A 76 -0.94 -16.91 0.60
CA SER A 76 0.02 -17.65 1.44
C SER A 76 1.16 -18.28 0.61
N GLY A 77 2.40 -18.11 1.08
CA GLY A 77 3.62 -18.56 0.39
C GLY A 77 4.09 -17.68 -0.77
N LYS A 78 3.39 -16.58 -1.11
CA LYS A 78 3.83 -15.61 -2.12
C LYS A 78 4.76 -14.58 -1.49
N HIS A 79 5.92 -14.37 -2.11
CA HIS A 79 6.86 -13.32 -1.73
C HIS A 79 7.05 -12.37 -2.90
N VAL A 80 6.56 -11.14 -2.78
CA VAL A 80 6.58 -10.16 -3.89
C VAL A 80 6.94 -8.78 -3.38
N THR A 81 7.53 -7.98 -4.26
CA THR A 81 7.69 -6.54 -4.03
C THR A 81 6.72 -5.78 -4.93
N LEU A 82 5.88 -4.94 -4.35
CA LEU A 82 5.08 -3.97 -5.08
C LEU A 82 5.79 -2.61 -5.07
N ASP A 83 6.21 -2.17 -6.24
CA ASP A 83 6.79 -0.85 -6.45
C ASP A 83 5.72 0.10 -6.99
N LEU A 84 5.23 0.98 -6.12
CA LEU A 84 4.23 1.97 -6.49
C LEU A 84 4.76 2.99 -7.49
N ASN A 85 6.08 3.17 -7.57
CA ASN A 85 6.74 4.02 -8.57
C ASN A 85 6.15 5.45 -8.70
N GLY A 86 5.73 6.05 -7.59
CA GLY A 86 5.08 7.39 -7.58
C GLY A 86 3.59 7.40 -7.94
N HIS A 87 2.98 6.24 -8.20
CA HIS A 87 1.59 6.09 -8.59
C HIS A 87 0.64 5.75 -7.44
N THR A 88 -0.64 6.02 -7.67
CA THR A 88 -1.73 5.75 -6.73
C THR A 88 -2.39 4.40 -7.01
N LEU A 89 -2.54 3.60 -5.96
CA LEU A 89 -3.37 2.42 -5.90
C LEU A 89 -4.60 2.73 -5.03
N ASN A 90 -5.75 2.89 -5.68
CA ASN A 90 -6.99 3.36 -5.05
C ASN A 90 -8.09 2.28 -5.08
N ARG A 91 -8.47 1.78 -3.90
CA ARG A 91 -9.53 0.77 -3.76
C ARG A 91 -10.95 1.33 -3.99
N ASN A 92 -11.09 2.66 -4.03
CA ASN A 92 -12.30 3.38 -4.43
C ASN A 92 -13.58 3.00 -3.68
N GLN A 93 -13.45 2.66 -2.39
CA GLN A 93 -14.62 2.41 -1.54
C GLN A 93 -15.22 3.72 -1.09
N GLN A 94 -16.48 3.95 -1.49
CA GLN A 94 -17.29 5.06 -1.01
C GLN A 94 -18.02 4.73 0.29
N THR A 95 -18.21 3.43 0.55
CA THR A 95 -18.90 2.90 1.73
C THR A 95 -18.15 1.68 2.27
N TYR A 96 -18.36 1.39 3.54
CA TYR A 96 -17.87 0.18 4.19
C TYR A 96 -18.20 -1.09 3.39
N GLN A 97 -17.22 -2.01 3.31
CA GLN A 97 -17.39 -3.36 2.77
C GLN A 97 -16.79 -4.40 3.70
N ALA A 98 -17.65 -5.21 4.32
CA ALA A 98 -17.29 -6.17 5.37
C ALA A 98 -16.20 -7.20 5.01
N ASN A 99 -16.12 -7.60 3.74
CA ASN A 99 -15.25 -8.73 3.36
C ASN A 99 -14.17 -8.35 2.35
N ASN A 100 -14.20 -7.13 1.81
CA ASN A 100 -13.46 -6.82 0.57
C ASN A 100 -13.06 -5.34 0.46
N GLY A 101 -13.18 -4.61 1.57
CA GLY A 101 -13.00 -3.17 1.63
C GLY A 101 -11.55 -2.71 1.72
N SER A 102 -10.62 -3.58 2.11
CA SER A 102 -9.20 -3.21 2.17
C SER A 102 -8.59 -3.06 0.77
N VAL A 103 -7.53 -2.26 0.64
CA VAL A 103 -6.76 -2.16 -0.61
C VAL A 103 -5.98 -3.46 -0.83
N LEU A 104 -5.23 -3.86 0.20
CA LEU A 104 -4.33 -5.02 0.19
C LEU A 104 -4.64 -5.95 1.37
N TYR A 105 -4.47 -7.25 1.14
CA TYR A 105 -4.47 -8.28 2.17
C TYR A 105 -3.28 -9.21 2.00
N VAL A 106 -2.40 -9.21 2.99
CA VAL A 106 -1.24 -10.10 3.06
C VAL A 106 -1.60 -11.29 3.94
N GLN A 107 -1.76 -12.46 3.33
CA GLN A 107 -2.13 -13.68 4.07
C GLN A 107 -0.97 -14.21 4.91
N GLU A 108 -1.29 -15.10 5.86
CA GLU A 108 -0.28 -15.86 6.62
C GLU A 108 0.73 -16.53 5.68
N ASP A 109 2.01 -16.56 6.09
CA ASP A 109 3.16 -17.02 5.30
C ASP A 109 3.44 -16.26 3.98
N ALA A 110 2.72 -15.19 3.67
CA ALA A 110 3.07 -14.29 2.58
C ALA A 110 4.07 -13.22 3.01
N ILE A 111 4.85 -12.72 2.05
CA ILE A 111 5.75 -11.58 2.24
C ILE A 111 5.44 -10.54 1.17
N LEU A 112 5.05 -9.35 1.60
CA LEU A 112 4.87 -8.19 0.75
C LEU A 112 5.87 -7.10 1.15
N ALA A 113 6.78 -6.75 0.23
CA ALA A 113 7.53 -5.50 0.33
C ALA A 113 6.85 -4.43 -0.51
N ILE A 114 6.72 -3.22 0.01
CA ILE A 114 6.17 -2.06 -0.68
C ILE A 114 7.21 -0.96 -0.70
N ARG A 115 7.43 -0.40 -1.90
CA ARG A 115 8.32 0.75 -2.10
C ARG A 115 7.74 1.70 -3.15
N SER A 116 8.40 2.84 -3.35
CA SER A 116 8.06 3.79 -4.40
C SER A 116 9.34 4.35 -5.00
N SER A 117 9.76 3.84 -6.17
CA SER A 117 11.02 4.23 -6.82
C SER A 117 10.94 5.48 -7.71
N GLY A 118 9.72 5.87 -8.09
CA GLY A 118 9.48 6.92 -9.09
C GLY A 118 9.53 8.34 -8.54
N GLU A 119 9.42 9.32 -9.44
CA GLU A 119 9.22 10.71 -9.03
C GLU A 119 7.83 10.89 -8.43
N GLY A 120 7.77 11.36 -7.17
CA GLY A 120 6.53 11.50 -6.41
C GLY A 120 6.37 10.44 -5.33
N GLU A 121 5.31 10.58 -4.54
CA GLU A 121 4.98 9.65 -3.47
C GLU A 121 3.94 8.65 -3.98
N GLY A 122 4.29 7.37 -4.05
CA GLY A 122 3.31 6.32 -4.35
C GLY A 122 2.28 6.20 -3.23
N VAL A 123 1.00 6.05 -3.56
CA VAL A 123 -0.11 6.14 -2.60
C VAL A 123 -0.95 4.87 -2.57
N ILE A 124 -1.31 4.41 -1.37
CA ILE A 124 -2.28 3.34 -1.12
C ILE A 124 -3.49 3.97 -0.41
N THR A 125 -4.66 3.97 -1.06
CA THR A 125 -5.82 4.75 -0.59
C THR A 125 -7.18 4.14 -0.93
N GLY A 126 -8.24 4.75 -0.38
CA GLY A 126 -9.63 4.48 -0.73
C GLY A 126 -10.16 3.14 -0.23
N GLY A 127 -9.49 2.52 0.74
CA GLY A 127 -10.00 1.32 1.39
C GLY A 127 -10.85 1.65 2.62
N TYR A 128 -11.93 0.88 2.81
CA TYR A 128 -12.86 1.01 3.93
C TYR A 128 -13.35 -0.36 4.41
N HIS A 129 -12.80 -0.85 5.52
CA HIS A 129 -13.04 -2.18 6.08
C HIS A 129 -13.40 -2.13 7.57
N ASP A 130 -13.66 -3.27 8.21
CA ASP A 130 -13.80 -3.37 9.67
C ASP A 130 -12.48 -3.04 10.37
N ASP A 131 -11.42 -3.70 9.92
CA ASP A 131 -10.05 -3.52 10.38
C ASP A 131 -9.09 -3.42 9.20
N GLY A 132 -8.13 -2.50 9.21
CA GLY A 132 -7.14 -2.42 8.13
C GLY A 132 -7.74 -1.88 6.83
N GLY A 133 -8.23 -0.64 6.86
CA GLY A 133 -8.82 -0.01 5.68
C GLY A 133 -7.86 0.02 4.48
N GLY A 134 -6.61 0.40 4.70
CA GLY A 134 -5.58 0.33 3.67
C GLY A 134 -5.10 -1.11 3.47
N ILE A 135 -4.51 -1.68 4.52
CA ILE A 135 -3.82 -2.96 4.46
C ILE A 135 -4.20 -3.82 5.67
N ILE A 136 -4.55 -5.07 5.40
CA ILE A 136 -4.63 -6.13 6.41
C ILE A 136 -3.37 -7.00 6.26
N ASN A 137 -2.63 -7.21 7.34
CA ASN A 137 -1.41 -8.00 7.33
C ASN A 137 -1.46 -9.15 8.35
N ASP A 138 -1.69 -10.36 7.86
CA ASP A 138 -1.57 -11.62 8.61
C ASP A 138 -0.22 -12.31 8.36
N GLY A 139 0.49 -11.91 7.29
CA GLY A 139 1.83 -12.39 6.95
C GLY A 139 2.94 -11.42 7.37
N THR A 140 3.84 -11.13 6.44
CA THR A 140 4.92 -10.14 6.61
C THR A 140 4.74 -8.98 5.64
N LEU A 141 4.62 -7.77 6.19
CA LEU A 141 4.57 -6.51 5.44
C LEU A 141 5.82 -5.69 5.73
N ILE A 142 6.53 -5.31 4.68
CA ILE A 142 7.69 -4.42 4.74
C ILE A 142 7.33 -3.15 3.95
N LEU A 143 7.22 -2.01 4.63
CA LEU A 143 7.03 -0.70 3.98
C LEU A 143 8.38 0.02 3.97
N GLU A 144 8.97 0.13 2.79
CA GLU A 144 10.24 0.83 2.54
C GLU A 144 10.01 2.24 1.97
N GLY A 145 8.85 2.48 1.38
CA GLY A 145 8.48 3.76 0.78
C GLY A 145 7.03 3.82 0.33
N GLY A 146 6.58 5.01 -0.08
CA GLY A 146 5.18 5.29 -0.40
C GLY A 146 4.37 5.73 0.83
N CYS A 147 3.07 5.89 0.64
CA CYS A 147 2.17 6.49 1.61
C CYS A 147 0.84 5.76 1.69
N VAL A 148 0.53 5.21 2.86
CA VAL A 148 -0.81 4.69 3.18
C VAL A 148 -1.62 5.84 3.75
N THR A 149 -2.60 6.35 2.99
CA THR A 149 -3.39 7.53 3.36
C THR A 149 -4.82 7.49 2.87
N GLY A 150 -5.73 8.19 3.54
CA GLY A 150 -7.12 8.29 3.13
C GLY A 150 -7.88 6.97 3.22
N ASN A 151 -7.46 6.08 4.11
CA ASN A 151 -8.14 4.82 4.39
C ASN A 151 -8.93 4.90 5.70
N ALA A 152 -9.98 4.10 5.79
CA ALA A 152 -10.89 4.08 6.94
C ALA A 152 -11.14 2.67 7.48
N ALA A 153 -11.29 2.55 8.80
CA ALA A 153 -11.73 1.34 9.47
C ALA A 153 -12.89 1.64 10.42
N LEU A 154 -13.84 0.69 10.56
CA LEU A 154 -14.88 0.82 11.59
C LEU A 154 -14.30 0.59 12.99
N HIS A 155 -13.47 -0.42 13.18
CA HIS A 155 -12.91 -0.76 14.48
C HIS A 155 -11.48 -0.22 14.60
N THR A 156 -10.50 -0.87 13.95
CA THR A 156 -9.09 -0.58 14.20
C THR A 156 -8.22 -0.54 12.96
N GLY A 157 -7.07 0.14 13.05
CA GLY A 157 -6.08 0.15 11.96
C GLY A 157 -6.63 0.81 10.70
N GLY A 158 -7.03 2.08 10.76
CA GLY A 158 -7.61 2.77 9.59
C GLY A 158 -6.73 2.67 8.35
N GLY A 159 -5.41 2.83 8.54
CA GLY A 159 -4.40 2.55 7.52
C GLY A 159 -4.05 1.06 7.47
N ILE A 160 -3.50 0.53 8.56
CA ILE A 160 -2.96 -0.84 8.62
C ILE A 160 -3.48 -1.56 9.87
N ALA A 161 -4.06 -2.74 9.68
CA ALA A 161 -4.24 -3.73 10.75
C ALA A 161 -3.17 -4.81 10.61
N ASN A 162 -2.36 -4.97 11.66
CA ASN A 162 -1.26 -5.93 11.69
C ASN A 162 -1.55 -7.05 12.70
N ASN A 163 -1.74 -8.26 12.17
CA ASN A 163 -1.87 -9.51 12.91
C ASN A 163 -0.60 -10.39 12.81
N GLY A 164 0.24 -10.12 11.81
CA GLY A 164 1.52 -10.80 11.58
C GLY A 164 2.73 -9.93 11.95
N THR A 165 3.65 -9.77 11.00
CA THR A 165 4.87 -8.95 11.15
C THR A 165 4.81 -7.72 10.25
N LEU A 166 4.91 -6.54 10.85
CA LEU A 166 5.03 -5.26 10.15
C LEU A 166 6.40 -4.65 10.38
N ILE A 167 7.07 -4.26 9.30
CA ILE A 167 8.33 -3.53 9.33
C ILE A 167 8.16 -2.23 8.53
N LEU A 168 8.13 -1.09 9.23
CA LEU A 168 8.11 0.25 8.66
C LEU A 168 9.54 0.80 8.66
N LEU A 169 10.26 0.60 7.55
CA LEU A 169 11.64 1.09 7.35
C LEU A 169 11.68 2.45 6.64
N GLY A 170 10.59 2.80 5.97
CA GLY A 170 10.40 4.09 5.30
C GLY A 170 8.94 4.29 4.91
N GLY A 171 8.69 5.33 4.12
CA GLY A 171 7.33 5.75 3.75
C GLY A 171 6.56 6.42 4.88
N SER A 172 5.26 6.61 4.68
CA SER A 172 4.38 7.22 5.68
C SER A 172 3.02 6.53 5.79
N VAL A 173 2.43 6.56 6.98
CA VAL A 173 1.06 6.15 7.30
C VAL A 173 0.37 7.33 7.95
N ARG A 174 -0.40 8.07 7.16
CA ARG A 174 -0.96 9.37 7.57
C ARG A 174 -2.36 9.60 7.03
N GLY A 175 -3.14 10.46 7.68
CA GLY A 175 -4.47 10.82 7.18
C GLY A 175 -5.44 9.64 7.07
N ASN A 176 -5.22 8.58 7.86
CA ASN A 176 -6.14 7.44 7.96
C ASN A 176 -7.02 7.58 9.20
N ARG A 177 -8.18 6.91 9.21
CA ARG A 177 -9.19 7.04 10.26
C ARG A 177 -9.68 5.68 10.77
N SER A 178 -9.84 5.54 12.08
CA SER A 178 -10.67 4.46 12.65
C SER A 178 -11.68 5.01 13.67
N LEU A 179 -12.77 4.29 13.94
CA LEU A 179 -13.78 4.74 14.90
C LEU A 179 -13.52 4.26 16.34
N GLU A 180 -12.52 3.41 16.58
CA GLU A 180 -12.15 2.99 17.94
C GLU A 180 -10.71 3.37 18.29
N ARG A 181 -9.71 2.77 17.62
CA ARG A 181 -8.29 2.94 17.95
C ARG A 181 -7.36 2.66 16.79
N GLY A 182 -6.17 3.26 16.81
CA GLY A 182 -5.16 3.05 15.77
C GLY A 182 -5.65 3.54 14.41
N GLY A 183 -5.91 4.84 14.28
CA GLY A 183 -6.32 5.42 13.00
C GLY A 183 -5.27 5.16 11.91
N GLY A 184 -3.99 5.22 12.26
CA GLY A 184 -2.89 4.83 11.37
C GLY A 184 -2.68 3.31 11.38
N VAL A 185 -2.14 2.79 12.47
CA VAL A 185 -1.78 1.37 12.63
C VAL A 185 -2.40 0.80 13.90
N PHE A 186 -2.95 -0.41 13.78
CA PHE A 186 -3.27 -1.27 14.91
C PHE A 186 -2.38 -2.52 14.86
N ASN A 187 -1.63 -2.77 15.93
CA ASN A 187 -0.80 -3.96 16.11
C ASN A 187 -1.43 -4.89 17.15
N GLU A 188 -1.97 -6.02 16.67
CA GLU A 188 -2.71 -7.01 17.46
C GLU A 188 -1.83 -7.67 18.53
N ALA A 189 -2.45 -8.25 19.57
CA ALA A 189 -1.76 -8.79 20.75
C ALA A 189 -0.63 -9.81 20.45
N LYS A 190 -0.75 -10.59 19.37
CA LYS A 190 0.28 -11.59 18.97
C LYS A 190 1.23 -11.08 17.88
N ALA A 191 0.95 -9.90 17.34
CA ALA A 191 1.66 -9.36 16.20
C ALA A 191 2.97 -8.65 16.62
N ARG A 192 3.85 -8.50 15.64
CA ARG A 192 5.14 -7.82 15.79
C ARG A 192 5.17 -6.62 14.87
N MET A 193 5.59 -5.49 15.40
CA MET A 193 5.77 -4.27 14.64
C MET A 193 7.16 -3.71 14.91
N THR A 194 7.85 -3.34 13.83
CA THR A 194 9.12 -2.63 13.88
C THR A 194 8.96 -1.31 13.15
N VAL A 195 9.32 -0.18 13.78
CA VAL A 195 9.11 1.16 13.21
C VAL A 195 10.40 1.97 13.27
N CYS A 196 10.76 2.56 12.13
CA CYS A 196 11.65 3.73 12.04
C CYS A 196 10.81 5.00 12.24
N GLY A 197 11.26 5.92 13.09
CA GLY A 197 10.38 6.93 13.69
C GLY A 197 9.71 7.92 12.72
N ASP A 198 8.68 8.61 13.23
CA ASP A 198 7.74 9.52 12.54
C ASP A 198 7.02 8.99 11.28
N ALA A 199 7.24 7.74 10.90
CA ALA A 199 6.54 7.09 9.79
C ALA A 199 5.01 7.05 9.94
N VAL A 200 4.47 7.16 11.16
CA VAL A 200 3.02 7.12 11.41
C VAL A 200 2.58 8.40 12.12
N SER A 201 1.85 9.27 11.45
CA SER A 201 1.44 10.57 12.02
C SER A 201 0.20 11.16 11.34
N GLY A 202 -0.51 12.06 12.03
CA GLY A 202 -1.64 12.79 11.44
C GLY A 202 -2.84 11.89 11.11
N ASN A 203 -3.01 10.79 11.84
CA ASN A 203 -4.17 9.92 11.72
C ASN A 203 -5.25 10.29 12.76
N GLU A 204 -6.45 9.74 12.61
CA GLU A 204 -7.59 10.05 13.46
C GLU A 204 -8.23 8.79 14.05
N ALA A 205 -8.30 8.72 15.38
CA ALA A 205 -9.15 7.77 16.10
C ALA A 205 -9.46 8.32 17.51
N PRO A 206 -10.55 7.87 18.16
CA PRO A 206 -10.85 8.28 19.54
C PRO A 206 -9.75 7.94 20.55
N LYS A 207 -9.03 6.83 20.34
CA LYS A 207 -7.90 6.41 21.18
C LYS A 207 -6.70 6.09 20.30
N GLN A 208 -5.50 6.46 20.74
CA GLN A 208 -4.26 6.08 20.05
C GLN A 208 -4.35 6.35 18.52
N PRO A 209 -4.55 7.62 18.10
CA PRO A 209 -4.89 7.97 16.72
C PRO A 209 -3.87 7.50 15.69
N ASP A 210 -2.58 7.52 16.02
CA ASP A 210 -1.54 7.07 15.11
C ASP A 210 -1.27 5.57 15.25
N ILE A 211 -0.79 5.14 16.41
CA ILE A 211 -0.45 3.73 16.67
C ILE A 211 -1.17 3.24 17.92
N ALA A 212 -2.02 2.23 17.75
CA ALA A 212 -2.53 1.40 18.83
C ALA A 212 -1.78 0.06 18.78
N ASN A 213 -1.08 -0.29 19.85
CA ASN A 213 -0.28 -1.52 19.89
C ASN A 213 -0.61 -2.32 21.15
N GLU A 214 -1.04 -3.55 20.94
CA GLU A 214 -1.28 -4.59 21.94
C GLU A 214 -0.23 -5.70 21.87
N GLY A 215 0.46 -5.82 20.74
CA GLY A 215 1.55 -6.78 20.53
C GLY A 215 2.93 -6.24 20.86
N THR A 216 3.93 -6.82 20.20
CA THR A 216 5.34 -6.43 20.38
C THR A 216 5.70 -5.28 19.45
N LEU A 217 6.17 -4.17 20.03
CA LEU A 217 6.75 -3.04 19.30
C LEU A 217 8.27 -3.01 19.49
N SER A 218 9.00 -3.01 18.38
CA SER A 218 10.44 -2.72 18.30
C SER A 218 10.65 -1.38 17.61
N ILE A 219 11.51 -0.55 18.17
CA ILE A 219 11.85 0.76 17.58
C ILE A 219 13.29 0.68 17.11
N ILE A 220 13.50 0.94 15.82
CA ILE A 220 14.84 1.06 15.26
C ILE A 220 15.16 2.55 15.15
N ARG A 221 16.35 2.94 15.59
CA ARG A 221 16.84 4.31 15.40
C ARG A 221 17.01 4.53 13.91
N ASP A 222 16.52 5.66 13.41
CA ASP A 222 16.85 6.08 12.07
C ASP A 222 18.38 6.13 11.95
N GLN A 223 18.94 5.40 10.99
CA GLN A 223 20.38 5.47 10.70
C GLN A 223 20.63 6.60 9.71
N VAL A 224 19.99 7.75 9.90
CA VAL A 224 20.32 8.98 9.18
C VAL A 224 20.05 10.15 10.15
N ASP A 225 21.09 10.94 10.41
CA ASP A 225 21.08 12.31 10.97
C ASP A 225 20.72 12.63 12.44
N GLY A 226 21.01 11.75 13.39
CA GLY A 226 21.24 12.22 14.77
C GLY A 226 20.00 12.69 15.54
N SER A 227 18.80 12.41 15.04
CA SER A 227 17.58 12.45 15.83
C SER A 227 17.62 11.34 16.89
N THR A 228 17.86 11.73 18.13
CA THR A 228 17.74 10.79 19.26
C THR A 228 16.25 10.51 19.49
N HIS A 229 15.90 9.50 20.32
CA HIS A 229 14.49 9.23 20.70
C HIS A 229 13.76 10.47 21.27
N GLU A 230 14.47 11.57 21.51
CA GLU A 230 13.92 12.86 21.87
C GLU A 230 13.11 13.57 20.76
N ASP A 231 13.26 13.21 19.49
CA ASP A 231 12.60 13.97 18.41
C ASP A 231 11.29 13.36 17.89
N MET A 232 10.90 12.15 18.34
CA MET A 232 9.75 11.41 17.83
C MET A 232 8.44 11.71 18.59
N PRO A 233 7.57 12.64 18.16
CA PRO A 233 6.47 13.14 18.97
C PRO A 233 5.36 12.10 19.16
N VAL A 234 5.09 11.32 18.12
CA VAL A 234 4.06 10.26 18.13
C VAL A 234 4.49 9.12 19.06
N LEU A 235 5.74 8.68 18.94
CA LEU A 235 6.28 7.60 19.75
C LEU A 235 6.40 8.02 21.22
N LYS A 236 6.83 9.25 21.51
CA LYS A 236 6.84 9.82 22.86
C LYS A 236 5.45 9.84 23.47
N ARG A 237 4.45 10.29 22.71
CA ARG A 237 3.05 10.31 23.17
C ARG A 237 2.54 8.91 23.44
N TYR A 238 2.86 7.94 22.58
CA TYR A 238 2.49 6.53 22.76
C TYR A 238 3.14 5.94 24.02
N MET A 239 4.46 6.10 24.18
CA MET A 239 5.19 5.65 25.36
C MET A 239 4.66 6.30 26.63
N ALA A 240 4.38 7.60 26.61
CA ALA A 240 3.79 8.34 27.73
C ALA A 240 2.42 7.80 28.14
N GLN A 241 1.57 7.43 27.17
CA GLN A 241 0.24 6.85 27.40
C GLN A 241 0.31 5.42 27.95
N MET A 242 1.37 4.66 27.63
CA MET A 242 1.64 3.36 28.25
C MET A 242 2.21 3.49 29.68
N THR A 243 2.92 4.58 30.01
CA THR A 243 3.60 4.79 31.31
C THR A 243 2.71 5.30 32.45
N VAL A 244 1.43 4.93 32.52
CA VAL A 244 0.73 4.99 33.82
C VAL A 244 1.35 3.90 34.73
N LEU A 245 2.37 4.31 35.49
CA LEU A 245 3.21 3.64 36.53
C LEU A 245 4.50 2.90 36.07
N PRO A 246 5.57 2.91 36.90
CA PRO A 246 6.83 3.61 36.63
C PRO A 246 8.00 2.66 36.38
N ALA A 247 8.70 2.83 35.26
CA ALA A 247 10.00 2.20 35.04
C ALA A 247 10.74 2.89 33.88
N LEU A 248 10.99 4.19 33.99
CA LEU A 248 12.27 4.70 33.50
C LEU A 248 13.27 4.42 34.63
N GLY A 249 13.65 3.15 34.73
CA GLY A 249 14.86 2.76 35.41
C GLY A 249 16.01 3.48 34.73
N THR A 250 16.63 4.37 35.49
CA THR A 250 18.03 4.82 35.39
C THR A 250 18.76 4.42 34.11
N LEU A 251 19.04 5.40 33.25
CA LEU A 251 20.35 5.66 32.64
C LEU A 251 20.37 7.11 32.13
#